data_AF-A0A960XNF1-F1
#
_entry.id   AF-A0A960XNF1-F1
#
_cell.length_a   1.000
_cell.length_b   1.000
_cell.length_c   1.000
_cell.angle_alpha   90.00
_cell.angle_beta   90.00
_cell.angle_gamma   90.00
#
_symmetry.space_group_name_H-M   'P 1'
#
loop_
_entity.id
_entity.type
_entity.pdbx_description
1 polymer ?
#
loop_
_entity_poly.entity_id
_entity_poly.type
_entity_poly.pdbx_seq_one_letter_code
_entity_poly.pdbx_strand_id
1 'polypeptide(L)' 'TCDGYKLLLYPKVPKALLFDLEKDPQEMKDLAEQPGSAAIMKRLWTRFLELQREMEDPLDLRGVFPELD' A
#
# COMPACT_ATOMS: atom_id res chain seq x y z
N THR A 1 1.57 -3.63 7.13
CA THR A 1 0.81 -4.83 6.69
C THR A 1 -0.52 -4.85 7.40
N CYS A 2 -1.55 -5.43 6.79
CA CYS A 2 -2.89 -5.60 7.37
C CYS A 2 -3.49 -6.86 6.74
N ASP A 3 -4.04 -7.76 7.57
CA ASP A 3 -4.66 -9.03 7.15
C ASP A 3 -3.81 -9.87 6.18
N GLY A 4 -2.50 -9.96 6.42
CA GLY A 4 -1.58 -10.71 5.56
C GLY A 4 -1.15 -9.99 4.27
N TYR A 5 -1.72 -8.82 3.95
CA TYR A 5 -1.33 -8.05 2.77
C TYR A 5 -0.25 -7.00 3.07
N LYS A 6 0.57 -6.74 2.05
CA LYS A 6 1.63 -5.73 2.06
C LYS A 6 1.49 -4.81 0.85
N LEU A 7 1.50 -3.51 1.13
CA LEU A 7 1.52 -2.43 0.13
C LEU A 7 2.91 -1.80 0.12
N LEU A 8 3.54 -1.72 -1.06
CA LEU A 8 4.77 -0.98 -1.27
C LEU A 8 4.49 0.22 -2.17
N LEU A 9 5.02 1.39 -1.80
CA LEU A 9 4.84 2.64 -2.51
C LEU A 9 6.20 3.14 -2.98
N TYR A 10 6.32 3.44 -4.27
CA TYR A 10 7.51 4.05 -4.88
C TYR A 10 7.17 5.48 -5.32
N PRO A 11 7.44 6.51 -4.50
CA PRO A 11 6.96 7.86 -4.80
C PRO A 11 7.66 8.54 -5.99
N LYS A 12 8.94 8.19 -6.22
CA LYS A 12 9.75 8.76 -7.31
C LYS A 12 9.31 8.26 -8.69
N VAL A 13 8.64 7.11 -8.73
CA VAL A 13 8.09 6.48 -9.94
C VAL A 13 6.71 5.98 -9.53
N PRO A 14 5.63 6.78 -9.70
CA PRO A 14 4.34 6.64 -9.00
C PRO A 14 3.74 5.26 -9.22
N LYS A 15 4.20 4.31 -8.41
CA LYS A 15 3.96 2.88 -8.56
C LYS A 15 3.69 2.31 -7.18
N ALA A 16 2.55 1.65 -7.09
CA ALA A 16 2.16 0.87 -5.93
C ALA A 16 2.22 -0.62 -6.29
N LEU A 17 2.71 -1.44 -5.38
CA LEU A 17 2.71 -2.90 -5.48
C LEU A 17 1.90 -3.48 -4.32
N LEU A 18 1.12 -4.52 -4.58
CA LEU A 18 0.35 -5.22 -3.55
C LEU A 18 0.70 -6.70 -3.54
N PHE A 19 1.00 -7.25 -2.36
CA PHE A 19 1.30 -8.66 -2.18
C PHE A 19 0.43 -9.28 -1.08
N ASP A 20 0.03 -10.53 -1.29
CA ASP A 20 -0.62 -11.39 -0.29
C ASP A 20 0.47 -12.29 0.33
N LEU A 21 0.94 -11.98 1.53
CA LEU A 21 2.06 -12.69 2.16
C LEU A 21 1.67 -14.10 2.62
N GLU A 22 0.37 -14.41 2.74
CA GLU A 22 -0.09 -15.75 3.11
C GLU A 22 0.00 -16.70 1.91
N LYS A 23 -0.39 -16.22 0.72
CA LYS A 23 -0.36 -17.01 -0.52
C LYS A 23 0.94 -16.87 -1.30
N ASP A 24 1.64 -15.76 -1.13
CA ASP A 24 2.89 -15.42 -1.80
C ASP A 24 3.93 -14.87 -0.80
N PRO A 25 4.50 -15.73 0.07
CA PRO A 25 5.47 -15.31 1.08
C PRO A 25 6.76 -14.72 0.49
N GLN A 26 7.00 -14.91 -0.81
CA GLN A 26 8.20 -14.41 -1.51
C GLN A 26 7.92 -13.13 -2.31
N GLU A 27 6.71 -12.56 -2.23
CA GLU A 27 6.35 -11.30 -2.91
C GLU A 27 6.62 -11.33 -4.43
N MET A 28 6.41 -12.49 -5.05
CA MET A 28 6.70 -12.74 -6.47
C MET A 28 5.57 -12.26 -7.40
N LYS A 29 4.35 -12.13 -6.90
CA LYS A 29 3.15 -11.82 -7.69
C LYS A 29 2.49 -10.53 -7.21
N ASP A 30 2.69 -9.47 -8.00
CA ASP A 30 1.98 -8.21 -7.81
C ASP A 30 0.48 -8.36 -8.09
N LEU A 31 -0.33 -7.88 -7.15
CA LEU A 31 -1.78 -7.89 -7.17
C LEU A 31 -2.37 -6.50 -7.38
N ALA A 32 -1.59 -5.42 -7.44
CA ALA A 32 -2.09 -4.04 -7.39
C ALA A 32 -3.17 -3.75 -8.45
N GLU A 33 -3.02 -4.28 -9.65
CA GLU A 33 -3.95 -4.06 -10.78
C GLU A 33 -5.08 -5.10 -10.88
N GLN A 34 -5.17 -6.05 -9.93
CA GLN A 34 -6.22 -7.07 -9.96
C GLN A 34 -7.58 -6.54 -9.48
N PRO A 35 -8.69 -7.06 -10.01
CA PRO A 35 -10.02 -6.74 -9.50
C PRO A 35 -10.13 -7.02 -8.00
N GLY A 36 -10.61 -6.04 -7.23
CA GLY A 36 -10.76 -6.13 -5.78
C GLY A 36 -9.56 -5.63 -4.96
N SER A 37 -8.38 -5.48 -5.57
CA SER A 37 -7.18 -4.99 -4.89
C SER A 37 -7.30 -3.56 -4.39
N ALA A 38 -8.04 -2.70 -5.11
CA ALA A 38 -8.24 -1.30 -4.72
C ALA A 38 -8.78 -1.14 -3.29
N ALA A 39 -9.75 -1.98 -2.88
CA ALA A 39 -10.29 -1.93 -1.52
C ALA A 39 -9.25 -2.29 -0.46
N ILE A 40 -8.39 -3.28 -0.75
CA ILE A 40 -7.32 -3.72 0.14
C ILE A 40 -6.23 -2.63 0.23
N MET A 41 -5.86 -2.04 -0.90
CA MET A 41 -4.87 -0.96 -0.97
C MET A 41 -5.34 0.26 -0.19
N LYS A 42 -6.61 0.66 -0.29
CA LYS A 42 -7.16 1.76 0.52
C LYS A 42 -7.11 1.49 2.03
N ARG A 43 -7.42 0.26 2.47
CA ARG A 43 -7.28 -0.11 3.89
C ARG A 43 -5.83 -0.01 4.36
N LEU A 44 -4.89 -0.51 3.56
CA LEU A 44 -3.45 -0.40 3.85
C LEU A 44 -2.96 1.04 3.84
N TRP A 45 -3.48 1.87 2.94
CA TRP A 45 -3.20 3.30 2.86
C TRP A 45 -3.66 4.05 4.10
N THR A 46 -4.91 3.84 4.56
CA THR A 46 -5.40 4.42 5.81
C THR A 46 -4.50 4.03 6.99
N ARG A 47 -4.13 2.75 7.09
CA ARG A 47 -3.24 2.29 8.16
C ARG A 47 -1.83 2.89 8.05
N PHE A 48 -1.33 3.10 6.83
CA PHE A 48 -0.07 3.79 6.59
C PHE A 48 -0.13 5.24 7.10
N LEU A 49 -1.18 6.00 6.77
CA LEU A 49 -1.35 7.38 7.23
C LEU A 49 -1.47 7.47 8.76
N GLU A 50 -2.16 6.53 9.40
CA GLU A 50 -2.19 6.42 10.86
C GLU A 50 -0.79 6.21 11.44
N LEU A 51 -0.05 5.24 10.89
CA LEU A 51 1.31 4.93 11.33
C LEU A 51 2.26 6.12 11.14
N GLN A 52 2.14 6.86 10.03
CA GLN A 52 2.93 8.07 9.82
C GLN A 52 2.67 9.12 10.90
N ARG A 53 1.41 9.30 11.31
CA ARG A 53 1.05 10.19 12.42
C ARG A 53 1.62 9.71 13.75
N GLU A 54 1.54 8.41 14.03
CA GLU A 54 2.12 7.79 15.24
C GLU A 54 3.64 8.00 15.32
N MET A 55 4.32 8.03 14.17
CA MET A 55 5.78 8.15 14.04
C MET A 55 6.27 9.59 13.81
N GLU A 56 5.36 10.57 13.75
CA GLU A 56 5.67 11.96 13.37
C GLU A 56 6.43 12.08 12.03
N ASP A 57 6.13 11.19 11.07
CA ASP A 57 6.79 11.13 9.76
C ASP A 57 6.32 12.30 8.86
N PRO A 58 7.24 13.18 8.40
CA PRO A 58 6.89 14.33 7.56
C PRO A 58 6.62 13.96 6.09
N LEU A 59 6.81 12.70 5.69
CA LEU A 59 6.62 12.26 4.31
C LEU A 59 5.15 12.38 3.87
N ASP A 60 4.87 13.23 2.88
CA ASP A 60 3.53 13.34 2.27
C ASP A 60 3.49 12.66 0.90
N LEU A 61 2.62 11.66 0.78
CA LEU A 61 2.42 10.86 -0.43
C LEU A 61 1.04 11.04 -1.07
N ARG A 62 0.15 11.86 -0.48
CA ARG A 62 -1.26 11.99 -0.95
C ARG A 62 -1.35 12.55 -2.36
N GLY A 63 -0.47 13.50 -2.70
CA GLY A 63 -0.36 14.05 -4.05
C GLY A 63 0.25 13.09 -5.08
N VAL A 64 0.92 12.01 -4.63
CA VAL A 64 1.57 11.03 -5.52
C VAL A 64 0.64 9.86 -5.85
N PHE A 65 -0.24 9.49 -4.91
CA PHE A 65 -1.20 8.38 -5.04
C PHE A 65 -2.65 8.85 -4.77
N PRO A 66 -3.21 9.78 -5.55
CA PRO A 66 -4.56 10.32 -5.33
C PRO A 66 -5.67 9.26 -5.42
N GLU A 67 -5.42 8.13 -6.06
CA GLU A 67 -6.36 7.01 -6.19
C GLU A 67 -6.56 6.21 -4.89
N LEU A 68 -5.60 6.31 -3.96
CA LEU A 68 -5.62 5.61 -2.67
C LEU A 68 -6.30 6.40 -1.56
N ASP A 69 -6.48 7.72 -1.75
CA ASP A 69 -7.21 8.60 -0.84
C ASP A 69 -8.73 8.36 -0.85
#